data_AF-A0A7V9TB07-F1
#
_entry.id   AF-A0A7V9TB07-F1
#
_cell.length_a   1.000
_cell.length_b   1.000
_cell.length_c   1.000
_cell.angle_alpha   90.00
_cell.angle_beta   90.00
_cell.angle_gamma   90.00
#
_symmetry.space_group_name_H-M   'P 1'
#
loop_
_entity.id
_entity.type
_entity.pdbx_description
1 polymer ?
#
loop_
_entity_poly.entity_id
_entity_poly.type
_entity_poly.pdbx_seq_one_letter_code
_entity_poly.pdbx_strand_id
1 'polypeptide(L)'
;MLERIGFLDVDLAPGPETAEVLFRLGRADDAREAAGRYHVRAVAKGQPWAIARAERALGITTEGAEKAAHFDRALELHRRSLEVFEEARTRLAYGSALRRARHRVAARPLLRAALDTFERLGARPWADIAAGELGATGETPHRRGDSSLGLLTPQELQIARMLGSGRTTREAAAALFLSPKTVEYHLRHVYTKLAIGSRAELTAALQQALQ
;
A
#
# COMPACT_ATOMS: atom_id res chain seq x y z
N MET A 1 17.51 -8.72 27.48
CA MET A 1 17.00 -8.59 28.87
C MET A 1 15.90 -9.61 29.16
N LEU A 2 14.83 -9.69 28.35
CA LEU A 2 13.69 -10.61 28.55
C LEU A 2 14.06 -12.10 28.43
N GLU A 3 14.93 -12.47 27.49
CA GLU A 3 15.37 -13.87 27.36
C GLU A 3 16.14 -14.37 28.59
N ARG A 4 16.91 -13.48 29.23
CA ARG A 4 17.73 -13.80 30.42
C ARG A 4 16.88 -14.14 31.64
N ILE A 5 15.61 -13.75 31.66
CA ILE A 5 14.65 -14.05 32.74
C ILE A 5 13.68 -15.18 32.33
N GLY A 6 13.98 -15.95 31.28
CA GLY A 6 13.15 -17.06 30.82
C GLY A 6 11.86 -16.65 30.09
N PHE A 7 11.70 -15.35 29.81
CA PHE A 7 10.50 -14.83 29.18
C PHE A 7 10.63 -14.87 27.66
N LEU A 8 10.19 -15.99 27.08
CA LEU A 8 10.34 -16.32 25.66
C LEU A 8 9.02 -16.26 24.87
N ASP A 9 7.98 -15.67 25.46
CA ASP A 9 6.69 -15.51 24.77
C ASP A 9 6.87 -14.61 23.54
N VAL A 10 6.55 -15.16 22.37
CA VAL A 10 6.63 -14.47 21.08
C VAL A 10 5.69 -13.27 20.98
N ASP A 11 4.70 -13.17 21.86
CA ASP A 11 3.77 -12.03 21.88
C ASP A 11 4.43 -10.79 22.48
N LEU A 12 5.40 -11.01 23.36
CA LEU A 12 6.00 -9.96 24.18
C LEU A 12 7.49 -9.75 23.84
N ALA A 13 8.11 -10.72 23.18
CA ALA A 13 9.45 -10.59 22.64
C ALA A 13 9.43 -9.79 21.31
N PRO A 14 10.23 -8.71 21.18
CA PRO A 14 10.28 -7.90 19.96
C PRO A 14 11.17 -8.55 18.89
N GLY A 15 11.05 -9.86 18.66
CA GLY A 15 11.92 -10.62 17.76
C GLY A 15 11.90 -10.09 16.31
N PRO A 16 10.72 -9.94 15.68
CA PRO A 16 10.60 -9.39 14.33
C PRO A 16 11.12 -7.96 14.23
N GLU A 17 10.83 -7.12 15.22
CA GLU A 17 11.31 -5.74 15.28
C GLU A 17 12.84 -5.68 15.43
N THR A 18 13.42 -6.58 16.22
CA THR A 18 14.87 -6.70 16.40
C THR A 18 15.55 -7.09 15.09
N ALA A 19 15.01 -8.10 14.39
CA ALA A 19 15.51 -8.51 13.08
C ALA A 19 15.44 -7.36 12.05
N GLU A 20 14.31 -6.65 12.01
CA GLU A 20 14.12 -5.52 11.10
C GLU A 20 15.12 -4.37 11.38
N VAL A 21 15.34 -4.01 12.65
CA VAL A 21 16.31 -2.97 13.03
C VAL A 21 17.73 -3.39 12.69
N LEU A 22 18.14 -4.62 13.02
CA LEU A 22 19.47 -5.14 12.70
C LEU A 22 19.71 -5.12 11.18
N PHE A 23 18.72 -5.52 10.39
CA PHE A 23 18.81 -5.47 8.94
C PHE A 23 19.02 -4.04 8.42
N ARG A 24 18.26 -3.06 8.94
CA ARG A 24 18.39 -1.64 8.56
C ARG A 24 19.75 -1.04 8.96
N LEU A 25 20.37 -1.56 10.02
CA LEU A 25 21.72 -1.18 10.45
C LEU A 25 22.84 -1.86 9.65
N GLY A 26 22.50 -2.65 8.61
CA GLY A 26 23.48 -3.38 7.81
C GLY A 26 24.03 -4.65 8.47
N ARG A 27 23.49 -5.05 9.63
CA ARG A 27 23.90 -6.25 10.36
C ARG A 27 23.12 -7.47 9.88
N ALA A 28 23.33 -7.85 8.63
CA ALA A 28 22.51 -8.85 7.93
C ALA A 28 22.55 -10.24 8.60
N ASP A 29 23.72 -10.68 9.07
CA ASP A 29 23.87 -11.97 9.74
C ASP A 29 23.11 -12.03 11.07
N ASP A 30 23.28 -11.00 11.91
CA ASP A 30 22.56 -10.89 13.18
C ASP A 30 21.03 -10.79 12.97
N ALA A 31 20.61 -10.11 11.91
CA ALA A 31 19.21 -10.00 11.55
C ALA A 31 18.61 -11.37 11.17
N ARG A 32 19.31 -12.14 10.33
CA ARG A 32 18.92 -13.51 9.95
C ARG A 32 18.86 -14.42 11.18
N GLU A 33 19.84 -14.33 12.07
CA GLU A 33 19.86 -15.10 13.31
C GLU A 33 18.66 -14.75 14.21
N ALA A 34 18.38 -13.46 14.41
CA ALA A 34 17.25 -13.00 15.20
C ALA A 34 15.90 -13.45 14.61
N ALA A 35 15.74 -13.35 13.29
CA ALA A 35 14.55 -13.83 12.59
C ALA A 35 14.37 -15.35 12.75
N GLY A 36 15.44 -16.12 12.59
CA GLY A 36 15.44 -17.59 12.75
C GLY A 36 15.07 -18.02 14.18
N ARG A 37 15.68 -17.40 15.20
CA ARG A 37 15.35 -17.68 16.61
C ARG A 37 13.88 -17.40 16.92
N TYR A 38 13.35 -16.28 16.43
CA TYR A 38 11.93 -15.95 16.62
C TYR A 38 11.02 -16.94 15.87
N HIS A 39 11.37 -17.34 14.64
CA HIS A 39 10.59 -18.29 13.85
C HIS A 39 10.43 -19.64 14.56
N VAL A 40 11.51 -20.20 15.12
CA VAL A 40 11.44 -21.46 15.89
C VAL A 40 10.41 -21.35 17.03
N ARG A 41 10.43 -20.25 17.78
CA ARG A 41 9.49 -20.03 18.90
C ARG A 41 8.06 -19.81 18.42
N ALA A 42 7.88 -19.07 17.32
CA ALA A 42 6.57 -18.80 16.75
C ALA A 42 5.90 -20.08 16.24
N VAL A 43 6.67 -20.95 15.57
CA VAL A 43 6.23 -22.28 15.14
C VAL A 43 5.88 -23.16 16.34
N ALA A 44 6.72 -23.17 17.38
CA ALA A 44 6.44 -23.93 18.61
C ALA A 44 5.15 -23.48 19.31
N LYS A 45 4.84 -22.18 19.28
CA LYS A 45 3.57 -21.64 19.81
C LYS A 45 2.37 -21.96 18.92
N GLY A 46 2.58 -22.11 17.61
CA GLY A 46 1.55 -22.55 16.66
C GLY A 46 0.49 -21.50 16.30
N GLN A 47 0.61 -20.27 16.81
CA GLN A 47 -0.38 -19.22 16.55
C GLN A 47 -0.16 -18.60 15.16
N PRO A 48 -1.19 -18.56 14.26
CA PRO A 48 -1.02 -18.10 12.89
C PRO A 48 -0.39 -16.71 12.77
N TRP A 49 -0.80 -15.78 13.63
CA TRP A 49 -0.32 -14.41 13.61
C TRP A 49 1.15 -14.30 14.09
N ALA A 50 1.58 -15.13 15.05
CA ALA A 50 2.97 -15.16 15.50
C ALA A 50 3.89 -15.69 14.39
N ILE A 51 3.44 -16.74 13.70
CA ILE A 51 4.14 -17.29 12.54
C ILE A 51 4.16 -16.27 11.39
N ALA A 52 3.06 -15.55 11.14
CA ALA A 52 3.02 -14.50 10.12
C ALA A 52 4.06 -13.39 10.34
N ARG A 53 4.24 -12.97 11.61
CA ARG A 53 5.28 -12.01 11.98
C ARG A 53 6.69 -12.58 11.79
N ALA A 54 6.88 -13.87 12.06
CA ALA A 54 8.16 -14.55 11.82
C ALA A 54 8.49 -14.63 10.33
N GLU A 55 7.52 -15.02 9.51
CA GLU A 55 7.65 -15.09 8.05
C GLU A 55 7.95 -13.70 7.45
N ARG A 56 7.34 -12.62 7.96
CA ARG A 56 7.73 -11.25 7.58
C ARG A 56 9.19 -10.97 7.89
N ALA A 57 9.67 -11.33 9.08
CA ALA A 57 11.06 -11.10 9.48
C ALA A 57 12.04 -11.86 8.57
N LEU A 58 11.76 -13.14 8.30
CA LEU A 58 12.53 -13.94 7.33
C LEU A 58 12.49 -13.31 5.94
N GLY A 59 11.33 -12.87 5.46
CA GLY A 59 11.17 -12.17 4.20
C GLY A 59 11.97 -10.87 4.11
N ILE A 60 12.20 -10.15 5.22
CA ILE A 60 13.08 -8.96 5.22
C ILE A 60 14.54 -9.38 5.05
N THR A 61 14.97 -10.39 5.80
CA THR A 61 16.37 -10.78 5.97
C THR A 61 16.90 -11.76 4.92
N THR A 62 16.02 -12.41 4.17
CA THR A 62 16.36 -13.34 3.09
C THR A 62 16.58 -12.60 1.76
N GLU A 63 17.51 -13.08 0.96
CA GLU A 63 17.79 -12.59 -0.39
C GLU A 63 17.39 -13.62 -1.45
N GLY A 64 17.34 -13.21 -2.71
CA GLY A 64 17.01 -14.11 -3.82
C GLY A 64 15.54 -14.53 -3.87
N ALA A 65 15.30 -15.70 -4.49
CA ALA A 65 13.96 -16.16 -4.87
C ALA A 65 13.05 -16.50 -3.67
N GLU A 66 13.63 -16.91 -2.54
CA GLU A 66 12.89 -17.36 -1.35
C GLU A 66 12.23 -16.20 -0.58
N LYS A 67 12.73 -14.96 -0.77
CA LYS A 67 12.19 -13.75 -0.13
C LYS A 67 10.69 -13.58 -0.38
N ALA A 68 10.23 -13.80 -1.61
CA ALA A 68 8.82 -13.66 -1.95
C ALA A 68 7.95 -14.71 -1.24
N ALA A 69 8.42 -15.96 -1.18
CA ALA A 69 7.69 -17.06 -0.56
C ALA A 69 7.39 -16.80 0.92
N HIS A 70 8.35 -16.23 1.66
CA HIS A 70 8.14 -15.82 3.05
C HIS A 70 7.06 -14.75 3.19
N PHE A 71 7.06 -13.72 2.32
CA PHE A 71 6.01 -12.69 2.37
C PHE A 71 4.63 -13.24 1.99
N ASP A 72 4.55 -14.10 0.97
CA ASP A 72 3.29 -14.74 0.57
C ASP A 72 2.73 -15.61 1.70
N ARG A 73 3.60 -16.38 2.37
CA ARG A 73 3.23 -17.18 3.53
C ARG A 73 2.74 -16.31 4.69
N ALA A 74 3.41 -15.19 4.97
CA ALA A 74 2.98 -14.25 5.99
C ALA A 74 1.58 -13.68 5.70
N LEU A 75 1.31 -13.29 4.44
CA LEU A 75 -0.01 -12.77 4.05
C LEU A 75 -1.12 -13.83 4.08
N GLU A 76 -0.82 -15.09 3.77
CA GLU A 76 -1.76 -16.20 3.96
C GLU A 76 -2.12 -16.40 5.44
N LEU A 77 -1.13 -16.37 6.33
CA LEU A 77 -1.35 -16.55 7.76
C LEU A 77 -2.11 -15.37 8.39
N HIS A 78 -1.85 -14.16 7.93
CA HIS A 78 -2.59 -12.97 8.37
C HIS A 78 -4.07 -13.00 7.99
N ARG A 79 -4.43 -13.58 6.84
CA ARG A 79 -5.85 -13.79 6.46
C ARG A 79 -6.63 -14.68 7.44
N ARG A 80 -5.91 -15.44 8.28
CA ARG A 80 -6.48 -16.29 9.34
C ARG A 80 -6.47 -15.60 10.71
N SER A 81 -6.09 -14.33 10.77
CA SER A 81 -5.96 -13.51 11.97
C SER A 81 -6.79 -12.23 11.84
N LEU A 82 -7.13 -11.61 12.98
CA LEU A 82 -7.80 -10.29 13.02
C LEU A 82 -6.79 -9.13 13.16
N GLU A 83 -5.49 -9.42 13.17
CA GLU A 83 -4.40 -8.45 13.38
C GLU A 83 -4.11 -7.60 12.13
N VAL A 84 -5.05 -6.71 11.79
CA VAL A 84 -5.00 -5.85 10.58
C VAL A 84 -3.77 -4.93 10.53
N PHE A 85 -3.25 -4.51 11.69
CA PHE A 85 -2.05 -3.68 11.77
C PHE A 85 -0.79 -4.46 11.37
N GLU A 86 -0.64 -5.69 11.86
CA GLU A 86 0.53 -6.53 11.56
C GLU A 86 0.50 -7.01 10.10
N GLU A 87 -0.69 -7.24 9.54
CA GLU A 87 -0.85 -7.50 8.11
C GLU A 87 -0.41 -6.30 7.26
N ALA A 88 -0.80 -5.08 7.63
CA ALA A 88 -0.37 -3.85 6.95
C ALA A 88 1.15 -3.67 7.01
N ARG A 89 1.79 -3.99 8.15
CA ARG A 89 3.27 -4.00 8.26
C ARG A 89 3.92 -5.03 7.34
N THR A 90 3.32 -6.21 7.16
CA THR A 90 3.80 -7.20 6.17
C THR A 90 3.68 -6.69 4.74
N ARG A 91 2.54 -6.10 4.37
CA ARG A 91 2.35 -5.52 3.03
C ARG A 91 3.35 -4.38 2.75
N LEU A 92 3.57 -3.51 3.74
CA LEU A 92 4.57 -2.44 3.65
C LEU A 92 5.96 -3.02 3.38
N ALA A 93 6.42 -3.97 4.20
CA ALA A 93 7.73 -4.59 4.04
C ALA A 93 7.90 -5.27 2.66
N TYR A 94 6.88 -6.01 2.21
CA TYR A 94 6.93 -6.70 0.93
C TYR A 94 6.94 -5.72 -0.25
N GLY A 95 6.03 -4.74 -0.24
CA GLY A 95 5.97 -3.69 -1.25
C GLY A 95 7.28 -2.89 -1.32
N SER A 96 7.86 -2.53 -0.17
CA SER A 96 9.17 -1.87 -0.10
C SER A 96 10.28 -2.70 -0.71
N ALA A 97 10.31 -4.01 -0.45
CA ALA A 97 11.28 -4.93 -1.02
C ALA A 97 11.16 -5.02 -2.55
N LEU A 98 9.94 -5.19 -3.07
CA LEU A 98 9.67 -5.19 -4.52
C LEU A 98 10.07 -3.88 -5.20
N ARG A 99 9.78 -2.74 -4.56
CA ARG A 99 10.17 -1.41 -5.05
C ARG A 99 11.70 -1.28 -5.15
N ARG A 100 12.44 -1.73 -4.13
CA ARG A 100 13.92 -1.74 -4.15
C ARG A 100 14.47 -2.67 -5.23
N ALA A 101 13.82 -3.81 -5.45
CA ALA A 101 14.10 -4.73 -6.56
C ALA A 101 13.58 -4.25 -7.93
N ARG A 102 13.13 -2.99 -8.04
CA ARG A 102 12.63 -2.34 -9.27
C ARG A 102 11.33 -2.93 -9.85
N HIS A 103 10.63 -3.80 -9.12
CA HIS A 103 9.32 -4.34 -9.47
C HIS A 103 8.18 -3.39 -9.05
N ARG A 104 8.21 -2.15 -9.54
CA ARG A 104 7.31 -1.06 -9.09
C ARG A 104 5.82 -1.39 -9.27
N VAL A 105 5.44 -2.02 -10.38
CA VAL A 105 4.04 -2.37 -10.67
C VAL A 105 3.48 -3.35 -9.63
N ALA A 106 4.27 -4.35 -9.24
CA ALA A 106 3.88 -5.32 -8.20
C ALA A 106 3.88 -4.71 -6.79
N ALA A 107 4.75 -3.72 -6.52
CA ALA A 107 4.83 -3.06 -5.23
C ALA A 107 3.60 -2.20 -4.90
N ARG A 108 3.07 -1.47 -5.90
CA ARG A 108 1.98 -0.50 -5.73
C ARG A 108 0.73 -1.04 -5.00
N PRO A 109 0.11 -2.17 -5.40
CA PRO A 109 -1.08 -2.67 -4.72
C PRO A 109 -0.83 -3.01 -3.24
N LEU A 110 0.36 -3.53 -2.90
CA LEU A 110 0.74 -3.83 -1.52
C LEU A 110 0.91 -2.54 -0.69
N LEU A 111 1.64 -1.56 -1.23
CA LEU A 111 1.89 -0.28 -0.56
C LEU A 111 0.62 0.53 -0.37
N ARG A 112 -0.29 0.54 -1.37
CA ARG A 112 -1.60 1.21 -1.26
C ARG A 112 -2.47 0.57 -0.19
N ALA A 113 -2.57 -0.76 -0.18
CA ALA A 113 -3.34 -1.49 0.84
C ALA A 113 -2.78 -1.29 2.26
N ALA A 114 -1.45 -1.18 2.40
CA ALA A 114 -0.81 -0.84 3.67
C ALA A 114 -1.17 0.59 4.11
N LEU A 115 -1.00 1.58 3.22
CA LEU A 115 -1.34 2.98 3.46
C LEU A 115 -2.81 3.13 3.89
N ASP A 116 -3.74 2.59 3.11
CA ASP A 116 -5.17 2.63 3.39
C ASP A 116 -5.49 2.06 4.78
N THR A 117 -4.78 1.01 5.20
CA THR A 117 -5.00 0.39 6.51
C THR A 117 -4.44 1.24 7.63
N PHE A 118 -3.24 1.80 7.48
CA PHE A 118 -2.67 2.70 8.49
C PHE A 118 -3.49 3.99 8.63
N GLU A 119 -4.02 4.54 7.54
CA GLU A 119 -4.94 5.68 7.58
C GLU A 119 -6.23 5.36 8.35
N ARG A 120 -6.88 4.22 8.06
CA ARG A 120 -8.09 3.79 8.79
C ARG A 120 -7.85 3.59 10.29
N LEU A 121 -6.66 3.10 10.66
CA LEU A 121 -6.28 2.90 12.06
C LEU A 121 -5.79 4.18 12.76
N GLY A 122 -5.63 5.28 12.04
CA GLY A 122 -5.02 6.51 12.58
C GLY A 122 -3.54 6.38 12.91
N ALA A 123 -2.85 5.35 12.40
CA ALA A 123 -1.44 5.06 12.64
C ALA A 123 -0.53 5.97 11.80
N ARG A 124 -0.59 7.29 12.06
CA ARG A 124 0.04 8.33 11.24
C ARG A 124 1.52 8.07 10.89
N PRO A 125 2.41 7.70 11.83
CA PRO A 125 3.81 7.44 11.49
C PRO A 125 3.97 6.33 10.45
N TRP A 126 3.12 5.30 10.49
CA TRP A 126 3.15 4.19 9.54
C TRP A 126 2.52 4.58 8.19
N ALA A 127 1.47 5.40 8.21
CA ALA A 127 0.88 5.95 7.00
C ALA A 127 1.90 6.81 6.24
N ASP A 128 2.65 7.68 6.93
CA ASP A 128 3.65 8.53 6.29
C ASP A 128 4.79 7.70 5.66
N ILE A 129 5.24 6.62 6.33
CA ILE A 129 6.21 5.68 5.75
C ILE A 129 5.62 5.01 4.50
N ALA A 130 4.40 4.48 4.57
CA ALA A 130 3.76 3.80 3.44
C ALA A 130 3.54 4.75 2.25
N ALA A 131 3.16 6.00 2.51
CA ALA A 131 3.05 7.03 1.50
C ALA A 131 4.41 7.34 0.85
N GLY A 132 5.48 7.53 1.63
CA GLY A 132 6.82 7.74 1.08
C GLY A 132 7.30 6.59 0.19
N GLU A 133 7.02 5.36 0.62
CA GLU A 133 7.33 4.14 -0.13
C GLU A 133 6.54 4.04 -1.44
N LEU A 134 5.23 4.36 -1.42
CA LEU A 134 4.38 4.40 -2.60
C LEU A 134 4.82 5.51 -3.57
N GLY A 135 5.12 6.70 -3.04
CA GLY A 135 5.72 7.84 -3.74
C GLY A 135 6.98 7.47 -4.50
N ALA A 136 7.86 6.71 -3.87
CA ALA A 136 9.10 6.22 -4.48
C ALA A 136 8.89 5.22 -5.63
N THR A 137 7.67 4.72 -5.86
CA THR A 137 7.32 3.95 -7.07
C THR A 137 6.99 4.83 -8.28
N GLY A 138 7.03 6.16 -8.12
CA GLY A 138 6.54 7.13 -9.10
C GLY A 138 5.00 7.23 -9.14
N GLU A 139 4.32 6.62 -8.17
CA GLU A 139 2.90 6.85 -7.93
C GLU A 139 2.77 7.89 -6.82
N THR A 140 2.17 9.04 -7.11
CA THR A 140 1.87 10.04 -6.08
C THR A 140 0.82 9.45 -5.12
N PRO A 141 1.12 9.27 -3.82
CA PRO A 141 0.14 8.83 -2.83
C PRO A 141 -0.88 9.94 -2.69
N HIS A 142 -2.12 9.70 -3.10
CA HIS A 142 -3.18 10.68 -2.94
C HIS A 142 -3.79 10.48 -1.56
N ARG A 143 -3.61 11.49 -0.71
CA ARG A 143 -4.18 11.51 0.64
C ARG A 143 -5.69 11.54 0.49
N ARG A 144 -6.39 10.60 1.14
CA ARG A 144 -7.85 10.54 1.14
C ARG A 144 -8.38 11.80 1.85
N GLY A 145 -8.70 12.84 1.08
CA GLY A 145 -8.99 14.19 1.57
C GLY A 145 -8.64 15.30 0.58
N ASP A 146 -7.69 15.07 -0.34
CA ASP A 146 -7.60 15.90 -1.54
C ASP A 146 -8.80 15.55 -2.42
N SER A 147 -9.61 16.56 -2.82
CA SER A 147 -10.74 16.36 -3.72
C SER A 147 -10.29 15.47 -4.88
N SER A 148 -11.07 14.42 -5.21
CA SER A 148 -10.73 13.47 -6.28
C SER A 148 -10.43 14.18 -7.62
N LEU A 149 -10.91 15.42 -7.78
CA LEU A 149 -10.60 16.32 -8.88
C LEU A 149 -9.13 16.78 -8.97
N GLY A 150 -8.38 16.78 -7.87
CA GLY A 150 -6.93 17.08 -7.84
C GLY A 150 -6.09 16.05 -8.60
N LEU A 151 -6.66 14.88 -8.91
CA LEU A 151 -6.07 13.83 -9.74
C LEU A 151 -6.06 14.17 -11.24
N LEU A 152 -6.92 15.11 -11.64
CA LEU A 152 -7.14 15.45 -13.04
C LEU A 152 -6.12 16.49 -13.49
N THR A 153 -5.60 16.33 -14.71
CA THR A 153 -4.89 17.41 -15.38
C THR A 153 -5.83 18.60 -15.62
N PRO A 154 -5.32 19.83 -15.84
CA PRO A 154 -6.17 20.98 -16.12
C PRO A 154 -7.17 20.75 -17.25
N GLN A 155 -6.73 20.06 -18.32
CA GLN A 155 -7.58 19.72 -19.46
C GLN A 155 -8.65 18.67 -19.12
N GLU A 156 -8.29 17.64 -18.37
CA GLU A 156 -9.23 16.62 -17.89
C GLU A 156 -10.27 17.21 -16.93
N LEU A 157 -9.87 18.13 -16.05
CA LEU A 157 -10.76 18.84 -15.14
C LEU A 157 -11.75 19.72 -15.91
N GLN A 158 -11.28 20.41 -16.94
CA GLN A 158 -12.12 21.24 -17.79
C GLN A 158 -13.16 20.39 -18.54
N ILE A 159 -12.74 19.26 -19.10
CA ILE A 159 -13.64 18.28 -19.74
C ILE A 159 -14.66 17.73 -18.72
N ALA A 160 -14.18 17.27 -17.55
CA ALA A 160 -15.03 16.74 -16.47
C ALA A 160 -16.11 17.74 -16.06
N ARG A 161 -15.75 19.01 -15.84
CA ARG A 161 -16.71 20.08 -15.47
C ARG A 161 -17.77 20.30 -16.54
N MET A 162 -17.39 20.36 -17.81
CA MET A 162 -18.34 20.56 -18.92
C MET A 162 -19.33 19.41 -19.06
N LEU A 163 -18.86 18.16 -18.96
CA LEU A 163 -19.75 17.01 -19.06
C LEU A 163 -20.59 16.83 -17.78
N GLY A 164 -20.02 17.12 -16.61
CA GLY A 164 -20.73 17.10 -15.33
C GLY A 164 -21.84 18.14 -15.23
N SER A 165 -21.69 19.28 -15.92
CA SER A 165 -22.73 20.31 -16.06
C SER A 165 -23.77 20.02 -17.16
N GLY A 166 -23.78 18.81 -17.73
CA GLY A 166 -24.79 18.38 -18.70
C GLY A 166 -24.44 18.54 -20.18
N ARG A 167 -23.28 19.10 -20.56
CA ARG A 167 -22.89 19.23 -21.99
C ARG A 167 -22.56 17.89 -22.63
N THR A 168 -22.94 17.69 -23.88
CA THR A 168 -22.57 16.50 -24.65
C THR A 168 -21.08 16.50 -25.01
N THR A 169 -20.52 15.34 -25.33
CA THR A 169 -19.14 15.20 -25.82
C THR A 169 -18.87 16.09 -27.05
N ARG A 170 -19.86 16.26 -27.94
CA ARG A 170 -19.74 17.13 -29.12
C ARG A 170 -19.69 18.61 -28.76
N GLU A 171 -20.51 19.05 -27.82
CA GLU A 171 -20.47 20.43 -27.32
C GLU A 171 -19.17 20.73 -26.55
N ALA A 172 -18.68 19.76 -25.77
CA ALA A 172 -17.39 19.85 -25.10
C ALA A 172 -16.23 19.95 -26.10
N ALA A 173 -16.24 19.10 -27.13
CA ALA A 173 -15.28 19.13 -28.23
C ALA A 173 -15.28 20.50 -28.94
N ALA A 174 -16.45 21.03 -29.28
CA ALA A 174 -16.59 22.33 -29.94
C ALA A 174 -16.03 23.47 -29.08
N ALA A 175 -16.36 23.54 -27.78
CA ALA A 175 -15.91 24.64 -26.93
C ALA A 175 -14.41 24.57 -26.58
N LEU A 176 -13.80 23.38 -26.68
CA LEU A 176 -12.37 23.17 -26.41
C LEU A 176 -11.52 23.13 -27.68
N PHE A 177 -12.12 23.30 -28.86
CA PHE A 177 -11.46 23.14 -30.16
C PHE A 177 -10.76 21.79 -30.31
N LEU A 178 -11.42 20.72 -29.82
CA LEU A 178 -10.93 19.33 -29.88
C LEU A 178 -11.82 18.47 -30.76
N SER A 179 -11.33 17.29 -31.16
CA SER A 179 -12.18 16.28 -31.77
C SER A 179 -13.03 15.57 -30.69
N PRO A 180 -14.25 15.09 -31.01
CA PRO A 180 -15.04 14.27 -30.09
C PRO A 180 -14.27 13.05 -29.56
N LYS A 181 -13.45 12.41 -30.42
CA LYS A 181 -12.59 11.28 -30.03
C LYS A 181 -11.54 11.67 -28.99
N THR A 182 -10.98 12.88 -29.07
CA THR A 182 -10.03 13.39 -28.08
C THR A 182 -10.71 13.61 -26.73
N VAL A 183 -11.95 14.11 -26.73
CA VAL A 183 -12.74 14.26 -25.50
C VAL A 183 -13.07 12.90 -24.88
N GLU A 184 -13.47 11.91 -25.68
CA GLU A 184 -13.71 10.53 -25.21
C GLU A 184 -12.44 9.89 -24.63
N TYR A 185 -11.30 10.12 -25.27
CA TYR A 185 -10.00 9.66 -24.76
C TYR A 185 -9.71 10.23 -23.37
N HIS A 186 -9.83 11.56 -23.19
CA HIS A 186 -9.64 12.16 -21.87
C HIS A 186 -10.69 11.71 -20.86
N LEU A 187 -11.94 11.50 -21.27
CA LEU A 187 -13.00 11.04 -20.38
C LEU A 187 -12.72 9.64 -19.83
N ARG A 188 -12.13 8.75 -20.64
CA ARG A 188 -11.69 7.43 -20.18
C ARG A 188 -10.63 7.53 -19.07
N HIS A 189 -9.70 8.46 -19.22
CA HIS A 189 -8.68 8.73 -18.21
C HIS A 189 -9.28 9.35 -16.94
N VAL A 190 -10.24 10.28 -17.09
CA VAL A 190 -10.99 10.86 -15.97
C VAL A 190 -11.69 9.76 -15.16
N TYR A 191 -12.43 8.85 -15.82
CA TYR A 191 -13.12 7.76 -15.14
C TYR A 191 -12.17 6.82 -14.41
N THR A 192 -11.04 6.50 -15.05
CA THR A 192 -10.00 5.67 -14.43
C THR A 192 -9.38 6.36 -13.21
N LYS A 193 -9.08 7.66 -13.31
CA LYS A 193 -8.45 8.45 -12.24
C LYS A 193 -9.40 8.67 -11.07
N LEU A 194 -10.68 8.91 -11.34
CA LEU A 194 -11.71 9.10 -10.31
C LEU A 194 -12.30 7.78 -9.79
N ALA A 195 -11.93 6.64 -10.38
CA ALA A 195 -12.49 5.32 -10.08
C ALA A 195 -14.02 5.25 -10.18
N ILE A 196 -14.58 5.86 -11.23
CA ILE A 196 -16.03 5.93 -11.52
C ILE A 196 -16.36 5.24 -12.85
N GLY A 197 -17.57 4.70 -12.96
CA GLY A 197 -18.05 4.00 -14.14
C GLY A 197 -19.10 4.77 -14.95
N SER A 198 -19.65 5.85 -14.41
CA SER A 198 -20.80 6.53 -15.02
C SER A 198 -20.70 8.04 -15.01
N ARG A 199 -21.44 8.66 -15.94
CA ARG A 199 -21.60 10.11 -15.99
C ARG A 199 -22.35 10.66 -14.76
N ALA A 200 -23.26 9.86 -14.19
CA ALA A 200 -23.96 10.21 -12.96
C ALA A 200 -22.98 10.28 -11.77
N GLU A 201 -22.07 9.31 -11.66
CA GLU A 201 -20.99 9.34 -10.67
C GLU A 201 -20.03 10.50 -10.88
N LEU A 202 -19.75 10.89 -12.12
CA LEU A 202 -18.95 12.09 -12.41
C LEU A 202 -19.61 13.36 -11.87
N THR A 203 -20.92 13.53 -12.09
CA THR A 203 -21.69 14.66 -11.55
C THR A 203 -21.68 14.65 -10.02
N ALA A 204 -21.89 13.50 -9.39
CA ALA A 204 -21.83 13.36 -7.94
C ALA A 204 -20.45 13.73 -7.37
N ALA A 205 -19.37 13.26 -8.00
CA ALA A 205 -17.99 13.57 -7.60
C ALA A 205 -17.67 15.07 -7.72
N LEU A 206 -18.20 15.75 -8.74
CA LEU A 206 -18.04 17.20 -8.91
C LEU A 206 -18.85 18.00 -7.87
N GLN A 207 -20.04 17.52 -7.48
CA GLN A 207 -20.87 18.16 -6.45
C GLN A 207 -20.26 18.04 -5.06
N GLN A 208 -19.68 16.88 -4.73
CA GLN A 208 -18.98 16.65 -3.46
C GLN A 208 -17.74 17.52 -3.29
N ALA A 209 -17.12 17.98 -4.38
CA ALA A 209 -15.96 18.85 -4.34
C ALA A 209 -16.29 20.35 -4.23
N LEU A 210 -17.58 20.72 -4.35
CA LEU A 210 -18.06 22.10 -4.22
C LEU A 210 -18.69 22.39 -2.83
N GLN A 211 -18.72 21.39 -1.95
CA GLN A 211 -19.17 21.48 -0.55
C GLN A 211 -17.95 21.48 0.38
#